data_AF-A0A0Q9RX16-F1
#
_entry.id   AF-A0A0Q9RX16-F1
#
_cell.length_a   1.000
_cell.length_b   1.000
_cell.length_c   1.000
_cell.angle_alpha   90.00
_cell.angle_beta   90.00
_cell.angle_gamma   90.00
#
_symmetry.space_group_name_H-M   'P 1'
#
loop_
_entity.id
_entity.type
_entity.pdbx_description
1 polymer ?
#
loop_
_entity_poly.entity_id
_entity_poly.type
_entity_poly.pdbx_seq_one_letter_code
_entity_poly.pdbx_strand_id
1 'polypeptide(L)'
;MTMTWQETHRRWQALREIEESTRLDLSGELPWNDEIALIFGDRDCLVAHLRYRWNLTVEAQLDQDLGPDERVAVLRDLRARHAGVLRILARYPERGATSGGPLVHAS
;
A
#
# COMPACT_ATOMS: atom_id res chain seq x y z
N MET A 1 -3.25 -23.49 6.80
CA MET A 1 -2.81 -22.92 8.11
C MET A 1 -3.62 -21.67 8.33
N THR A 2 -4.44 -21.65 9.38
CA THR A 2 -5.30 -20.50 9.74
C THR A 2 -4.44 -19.46 10.45
N MET A 3 -4.32 -18.26 9.91
CA MET A 3 -3.75 -17.11 10.63
C MET A 3 -4.46 -16.98 11.97
N THR A 4 -3.71 -16.95 13.08
CA THR A 4 -4.35 -16.71 14.37
C THR A 4 -4.88 -15.28 14.42
N TRP A 5 -5.97 -15.06 15.15
CA TRP A 5 -6.52 -13.71 15.36
C TRP A 5 -5.46 -12.75 15.92
N GLN A 6 -4.59 -13.24 16.80
CA GLN A 6 -3.48 -12.48 17.38
C GLN A 6 -2.46 -12.04 16.34
N GLU A 7 -2.11 -12.91 15.40
CA GLU A 7 -1.16 -12.61 14.32
C GLU A 7 -1.74 -11.62 13.30
N THR A 8 -3.04 -11.77 13.00
CA THR A 8 -3.78 -10.79 12.21
C THR A 8 -3.79 -9.43 12.88
N HIS A 9 -4.13 -9.36 14.18
CA HIS A 9 -4.16 -8.12 14.93
C HIS A 9 -2.79 -7.44 14.99
N ARG A 10 -1.72 -8.22 15.22
CA ARG A 10 -0.34 -7.71 15.25
C ARG A 10 0.08 -7.10 13.91
N ARG A 11 -0.26 -7.76 12.79
CA ARG A 11 -0.01 -7.22 11.44
C ARG A 11 -0.75 -5.91 11.20
N TRP A 12 -2.01 -5.82 11.63
CA TRP A 12 -2.81 -4.60 11.50
C TRP A 12 -2.27 -3.46 12.36
N GLN A 13 -1.83 -3.75 13.58
CA GLN A 13 -1.21 -2.76 14.45
C GLN A 13 0.08 -2.21 13.82
N ALA A 14 0.98 -3.08 13.37
CA ALA A 14 2.24 -2.68 12.74
C ALA A 14 1.99 -1.80 11.49
N LEU A 15 1.01 -2.13 10.65
CA LEU A 15 0.65 -1.30 9.51
C LEU A 15 0.20 0.10 9.93
N ARG A 16 -0.60 0.23 10.98
CA ARG A 16 -1.06 1.54 11.49
C ARG A 16 0.10 2.39 12.01
N GLU A 17 1.06 1.78 12.71
CA GLU A 17 2.24 2.48 13.22
C GLU A 17 3.15 2.96 12.07
N ILE A 18 3.30 2.16 11.02
CA ILE A 18 3.99 2.56 9.78
C ILE A 18 3.24 3.71 9.08
N GLU A 19 1.91 3.63 8.96
CA GLU A 19 1.11 4.71 8.38
C GLU A 19 1.28 6.03 9.16
N GLU A 20 1.26 5.98 10.50
CA GLU A 20 1.41 7.19 11.32
C GLU A 20 2.84 7.76 11.26
N SER A 21 3.87 6.91 11.31
CA SER A 21 5.26 7.38 11.19
C SER A 21 5.54 8.05 9.83
N THR A 22 5.01 7.48 8.75
CA THR A 22 5.12 8.04 7.39
C THR A 22 4.23 9.27 7.16
N ARG A 23 3.28 9.56 8.06
CA ARG A 23 2.55 10.84 8.04
C ARG A 23 3.46 12.01 8.39
N LEU A 24 4.42 11.78 9.30
CA LEU A 24 5.38 12.78 9.75
C LEU A 24 6.65 12.78 8.89
N ASP A 25 7.08 11.60 8.44
CA ASP A 25 8.22 11.45 7.53
C ASP A 25 7.79 11.26 6.08
N LEU A 26 8.07 12.28 5.27
CA LEU A 26 7.75 12.35 3.86
C LEU A 26 8.93 11.94 2.95
N SER A 27 10.00 11.36 3.50
CA SER A 27 11.18 10.91 2.74
C SER A 27 10.83 9.85 1.70
N GLY A 28 9.81 9.02 1.95
CA GLY A 28 9.49 7.85 1.14
C GLY A 28 10.42 6.67 1.40
N GLU A 29 11.23 6.72 2.45
CA GLU A 29 11.98 5.56 2.92
C GLU A 29 11.06 4.55 3.60
N LEU A 30 11.26 3.27 3.30
CA LEU A 30 10.51 2.19 3.92
C LEU A 30 11.02 1.99 5.36
N PRO A 31 10.19 2.13 6.41
CA PRO A 31 10.61 1.95 7.80
C PRO A 31 10.84 0.47 8.12
N TRP A 32 11.96 -0.05 7.63
CA TRP A 32 12.32 -1.46 7.71
C TRP A 32 13.30 -1.72 8.86
N ASN A 33 12.94 -2.63 9.75
CA ASN A 33 13.76 -3.10 10.87
C ASN A 33 13.47 -4.58 11.16
N ASP A 34 14.19 -5.17 12.12
CA ASP A 34 14.07 -6.60 12.45
C ASP A 34 12.68 -6.98 12.97
N GLU A 35 12.01 -6.10 13.71
CA GLU A 35 10.66 -6.35 14.21
C GLU A 35 9.63 -6.41 13.07
N ILE A 36 9.73 -5.49 12.12
CA ILE A 36 8.94 -5.46 10.89
C ILE A 36 9.22 -6.72 10.05
N ALA A 37 10.49 -7.13 9.96
CA ALA A 37 10.90 -8.34 9.24
C ALA A 37 10.27 -9.61 9.84
N LEU A 38 10.17 -9.71 11.17
CA LEU A 38 9.49 -10.83 11.83
C LEU A 38 7.99 -10.91 11.51
N ILE A 39 7.35 -9.77 11.21
CA ILE A 39 5.91 -9.69 10.96
C ILE A 39 5.58 -9.93 9.48
N PHE A 40 6.34 -9.31 8.58
CA PHE A 40 6.06 -9.28 7.14
C PHE A 40 7.01 -10.18 6.32
N GLY A 41 8.09 -10.67 6.90
CA GLY A 41 9.09 -11.52 6.24
C GLY A 41 10.11 -10.69 5.45
N ASP A 42 9.66 -9.96 4.45
CA ASP A 42 10.51 -9.16 3.58
C ASP A 42 9.89 -7.80 3.19
N ARG A 43 10.71 -6.96 2.57
CA ARG A 43 10.33 -5.60 2.16
C ARG A 43 9.22 -5.62 1.10
N ASP A 44 9.27 -6.56 0.16
CA ASP A 44 8.27 -6.67 -0.90
C ASP A 44 6.90 -7.04 -0.33
N CYS A 45 6.87 -7.93 0.66
CA CYS A 45 5.67 -8.30 1.40
C CYS A 45 5.08 -7.12 2.17
N LEU A 46 5.91 -6.30 2.84
CA LEU A 46 5.43 -5.08 3.51
C LEU A 46 4.85 -4.08 2.49
N VAL A 47 5.55 -3.83 1.39
CA VAL A 47 5.08 -2.93 0.33
C VAL A 47 3.75 -3.42 -0.26
N ALA A 48 3.59 -4.72 -0.49
CA ALA A 48 2.34 -5.32 -0.94
C ALA A 48 1.20 -5.09 0.06
N HIS A 49 1.46 -5.22 1.36
CA HIS A 49 0.45 -4.93 2.40
C HIS A 49 0.09 -3.44 2.45
N LEU A 50 1.06 -2.54 2.34
CA LEU A 50 0.80 -1.09 2.28
C LEU A 50 -0.05 -0.73 1.04
N ARG A 51 0.21 -1.36 -0.11
CA ARG A 51 -0.59 -1.16 -1.32
C ARG A 51 -2.01 -1.69 -1.17
N TYR A 52 -2.16 -2.91 -0.67
CA TYR A 52 -3.47 -3.50 -0.38
C TYR A 52 -4.29 -2.59 0.56
N ARG A 53 -3.63 -2.09 1.61
CA ARG A 53 -4.23 -1.19 2.59
C ARG A 53 -4.67 0.15 2.01
N TRP A 54 -3.86 0.75 1.14
CA TRP A 54 -4.22 1.94 0.40
C TRP A 54 -5.45 1.71 -0.48
N ASN A 55 -5.47 0.63 -1.27
CA ASN A 55 -6.60 0.30 -2.14
C ASN A 55 -7.88 0.12 -1.33
N LEU A 56 -7.83 -0.66 -0.24
CA LEU A 56 -8.98 -0.86 0.65
C LEU A 56 -9.48 0.46 1.24
N THR A 57 -8.59 1.39 1.57
CA THR A 57 -8.96 2.71 2.11
C THR A 57 -9.64 3.57 1.05
N VAL A 58 -9.11 3.58 -0.16
CA VAL A 58 -9.71 4.29 -1.30
C VAL A 58 -11.10 3.72 -1.62
N GLU A 59 -11.21 2.40 -1.73
CA GLU A 59 -12.49 1.72 -2.00
C GLU A 59 -13.53 1.97 -0.91
N ALA A 60 -13.12 1.97 0.37
CA ALA A 60 -14.04 2.21 1.48
C ALA A 60 -14.53 3.66 1.58
N GLN A 61 -13.77 4.63 1.05
CA GLN A 61 -14.08 6.06 1.15
C GLN A 61 -14.73 6.61 -0.12
N LEU A 62 -14.51 5.96 -1.25
CA LEU A 62 -15.18 6.27 -2.51
C LEU A 62 -16.48 5.46 -2.62
N ASP A 63 -17.48 5.87 -1.84
CA ASP A 63 -18.84 5.33 -1.93
C ASP A 63 -19.38 5.45 -3.38
N GLN A 64 -20.26 4.53 -3.77
CA GLN A 64 -20.86 4.52 -5.11
C GLN A 64 -21.74 5.75 -5.36
N ASP A 65 -22.30 6.35 -4.30
CA ASP A 65 -23.22 7.49 -4.39
C ASP A 65 -22.54 8.88 -4.52
N LEU A 66 -21.20 8.96 -4.42
CA LEU A 66 -20.50 10.25 -4.57
C LEU A 66 -20.53 10.75 -6.02
N GLY A 67 -20.82 12.05 -6.20
CA GLY A 67 -20.68 12.73 -7.48
C GLY A 67 -19.22 12.83 -7.95
N PRO A 68 -18.97 13.09 -9.26
CA PRO A 68 -17.61 13.12 -9.81
C PRO A 68 -16.67 14.12 -9.10
N ASP A 69 -17.13 15.33 -8.81
CA ASP A 69 -16.33 16.36 -8.14
C ASP A 69 -16.02 16.01 -6.68
N GLU A 70 -16.99 15.40 -5.99
CA GLU A 70 -16.83 14.92 -4.60
C GLU A 70 -15.82 13.79 -4.54
N ARG A 71 -15.88 12.84 -5.48
CA ARG A 71 -14.88 11.76 -5.60
C ARG A 71 -13.47 12.31 -5.78
N VAL A 72 -13.31 13.34 -6.62
CA VAL A 72 -12.00 13.99 -6.82
C VAL A 72 -11.53 14.68 -5.54
N ALA A 73 -12.42 15.38 -4.84
CA ALA A 73 -12.10 16.05 -3.58
C ALA A 73 -11.68 15.04 -2.48
N VAL A 74 -12.45 13.96 -2.30
CA VAL A 74 -12.16 12.88 -1.36
C VAL A 74 -10.83 12.20 -1.70
N LEU A 75 -10.61 11.84 -2.96
CA LEU A 75 -9.36 11.21 -3.38
C LEU A 75 -8.16 12.13 -3.16
N ARG A 76 -8.30 13.45 -3.40
CA ARG A 76 -7.25 14.43 -3.13
C ARG A 76 -6.91 14.48 -1.64
N ASP A 77 -7.91 14.50 -0.76
CA ASP A 77 -7.72 14.51 0.68
C ASP A 77 -7.03 13.23 1.17
N LEU A 78 -7.50 12.06 0.70
CA LEU A 78 -6.87 10.78 1.01
C LEU A 78 -5.40 10.74 0.56
N ARG A 79 -5.10 11.22 -0.65
CA ARG A 79 -3.72 11.28 -1.14
C ARG A 79 -2.85 12.20 -0.31
N ALA A 80 -3.37 13.34 0.14
CA ALA A 80 -2.64 14.27 1.00
C ALA A 80 -2.36 13.64 2.37
N ARG A 81 -3.36 13.00 2.98
CA ARG A 81 -3.23 12.32 4.28
C ARG A 81 -2.25 11.13 4.24
N HIS A 82 -2.18 10.43 3.11
CA HIS A 82 -1.34 9.25 2.92
C HIS A 82 -0.10 9.52 2.05
N ALA A 83 0.36 10.78 1.97
CA ALA A 83 1.43 11.19 1.06
C ALA A 83 2.77 10.43 1.31
N GLY A 84 3.10 10.11 2.57
CA GLY A 84 4.29 9.32 2.89
C GLY A 84 4.22 7.88 2.36
N VAL A 85 3.10 7.20 2.60
CA VAL A 85 2.83 5.86 2.04
C VAL A 85 2.91 5.87 0.52
N LEU A 86 2.30 6.86 -0.15
CA LEU A 86 2.33 6.97 -1.60
C LEU A 86 3.75 7.18 -2.15
N ARG A 87 4.61 7.91 -1.43
CA ARG A 87 6.02 8.05 -1.80
C ARG A 87 6.78 6.73 -1.67
N ILE A 88 6.52 5.95 -0.62
CA ILE A 88 7.07 4.60 -0.48
C ILE A 88 6.61 3.75 -1.69
N LEU A 89 5.32 3.71 -1.98
CA LEU A 89 4.79 2.90 -3.09
C LEU A 89 5.37 3.32 -4.46
N ALA A 90 5.68 4.60 -4.65
CA ALA A 90 6.33 5.09 -5.86
C ALA A 90 7.81 4.64 -5.97
N ARG A 91 8.51 4.51 -4.84
CA ARG A 91 9.91 4.02 -4.79
C ARG A 91 10.01 2.51 -4.96
N TYR A 92 8.97 1.78 -4.55
CA TYR A 92 8.85 0.32 -4.67
C TYR A 92 7.71 -0.04 -5.63
N PRO A 93 7.85 0.27 -6.93
CA PRO A 93 6.85 -0.13 -7.91
C PRO A 93 6.72 -1.65 -7.92
N GLU A 94 5.54 -2.13 -8.29
CA GLU A 94 5.35 -3.56 -8.52
C GLU A 94 6.43 -4.00 -9.50
N ARG A 95 7.17 -5.07 -9.17
CA ARG A 95 8.02 -5.73 -10.16
C ARG A 95 7.08 -6.33 -11.20
N GLY A 96 6.73 -5.51 -12.19
CA GLY A 96 5.86 -5.90 -13.28
C GLY A 96 6.43 -7.14 -13.95
N ALA A 97 5.56 -8.07 -14.25
CA ALA A 97 5.81 -9.19 -15.13
C ALA A 97 6.53 -8.72 -16.41
N THR A 98 7.85 -8.87 -16.45
CA THR A 98 8.61 -8.88 -17.69
C THR A 98 8.42 -10.24 -18.35
N SER A 99 7.21 -10.52 -18.84
CA SER A 99 6.91 -11.63 -19.75
C SER A 99 5.75 -11.22 -20.63
N GLY A 100 6.09 -10.59 -21.74
CA GLY A 100 5.14 -10.12 -22.74
C GLY A 100 5.86 -9.32 -23.83
N GLY A 101 7.03 -9.81 -24.27
CA GLY A 101 7.62 -9.33 -25.52
C GLY A 101 6.63 -9.57 -26.67
N PRO A 102 6.69 -8.77 -27.75
CA PRO A 102 5.75 -8.90 -28.84
C PRO A 102 5.88 -10.29 -29.44
N LEU A 103 4.85 -11.12 -29.32
CA LEU A 103 4.70 -12.30 -30.15
C LEU A 103 4.40 -11.82 -31.56
N VAL A 104 5.48 -11.51 -32.28
CA VAL A 104 5.54 -11.57 -33.73
C VAL A 104 5.17 -12.99 -34.14
N HIS A 105 3.92 -13.19 -34.50
CA HIS A 105 3.57 -14.28 -35.41
C HIS A 105 3.49 -13.68 -36.80
N ALA A 106 4.67 -13.66 -37.44
CA ALA A 106 4.77 -13.69 -38.88
C ALA A 106 4.46 -15.12 -39.34
N SER A 107 3.41 -15.28 -40.15
CA SER A 107 3.29 -16.17 -41.33
C SER A 107 1.82 -16.27 -41.72
#